data_AF-A0A1M5KYV5-F1
#
_entry.id   AF-A0A1M5KYV5-F1
#
_cell.length_a   1.000
_cell.length_b   1.000
_cell.length_c   1.000
_cell.angle_alpha   90.00
_cell.angle_beta   90.00
_cell.angle_gamma   90.00
#
_symmetry.space_group_name_H-M   'P 1'
#
loop_
_entity.id
_entity.type
_entity.pdbx_description
1 polymer ?
#
loop_
_entity_poly.entity_id
_entity_poly.type
_entity_poly.pdbx_seq_one_letter_code
_entity_poly.pdbx_strand_id
1 'polypeptide(L)'
;MKHKIDNVMETGKTNKTYIKHLISRISKTATKYCFLFKENAGFQLRQKLWSKKILAILFVLIFTIGNCMVTAHYLSSFSFELKNDMFSYLAFIILSIFAIIIINAKWIKIVAEKYADRF
;
A
#
# COMPACT_ATOMS: atom_id res chain seq x y z
N MET A 1 -32.20 -41.17 36.83
CA MET A 1 -30.80 -40.67 36.68
C MET A 1 -30.37 -40.48 35.22
N LYS A 2 -30.59 -41.45 34.33
CA LYS A 2 -30.25 -41.39 32.89
C LYS A 2 -30.74 -40.11 32.18
N HIS A 3 -32.02 -39.78 32.34
CA HIS A 3 -32.67 -38.62 31.71
C HIS A 3 -32.10 -37.23 32.10
N LYS A 4 -31.41 -37.13 33.25
CA LYS A 4 -30.78 -35.87 33.71
C LYS A 4 -29.38 -35.68 33.12
N ILE A 5 -28.69 -36.78 32.81
CA ILE A 5 -27.33 -36.76 32.24
C ILE A 5 -27.39 -36.41 30.75
N ASP A 6 -28.39 -36.94 30.04
CA ASP A 6 -28.59 -36.68 28.61
C ASP A 6 -28.88 -35.18 28.35
N ASN A 7 -29.69 -34.56 29.20
CA ASN A 7 -30.05 -33.14 29.11
C ASN A 7 -28.84 -32.21 29.40
N VAL A 8 -27.93 -32.62 30.29
CA VAL A 8 -26.68 -31.89 30.58
C VAL A 8 -25.65 -32.03 29.44
N MET A 9 -25.60 -33.18 28.78
CA MET A 9 -24.73 -33.38 27.62
C MET A 9 -25.24 -32.64 26.37
N GLU A 10 -26.56 -32.55 26.19
CA GLU A 10 -27.19 -31.84 25.09
C GLU A 10 -27.02 -30.31 25.22
N THR A 11 -27.20 -29.76 26.43
CA THR A 11 -26.90 -28.35 26.75
C THR A 11 -25.41 -28.00 26.62
N GLY A 12 -24.51 -28.92 26.95
CA GLY A 12 -23.07 -28.75 26.72
C GLY A 12 -22.69 -28.71 25.23
N LYS A 13 -23.36 -29.50 24.38
CA LYS A 13 -23.16 -29.52 22.92
C LYS A 13 -23.72 -28.27 22.24
N THR A 14 -24.89 -27.80 22.66
CA THR A 14 -25.49 -26.56 22.13
C THR A 14 -24.65 -25.34 22.51
N ASN A 15 -24.14 -25.26 23.74
CA ASN A 15 -23.23 -24.19 24.16
C ASN A 15 -21.91 -24.18 23.36
N LYS A 16 -21.27 -25.33 23.14
CA LYS A 16 -20.05 -25.40 22.31
C LYS A 16 -20.30 -24.95 20.87
N THR A 17 -21.45 -25.31 20.31
CA THR A 17 -21.83 -24.97 18.94
C THR A 17 -22.11 -23.47 18.80
N TYR A 18 -22.81 -22.88 19.79
CA TYR A 18 -23.07 -21.45 19.87
C TYR A 18 -21.79 -20.63 20.03
N ILE A 19 -20.88 -21.04 20.92
CA ILE A 19 -19.58 -20.41 21.11
C ILE A 19 -18.74 -20.48 19.83
N LYS A 20 -18.69 -21.64 19.15
CA LYS A 20 -17.98 -21.79 17.87
C LYS A 20 -18.57 -20.87 16.79
N HIS A 21 -19.89 -20.74 16.74
CA HIS A 21 -20.55 -19.84 15.80
C HIS A 21 -20.25 -18.36 16.10
N LEU A 22 -20.28 -17.98 17.37
CA LEU A 22 -19.96 -16.62 17.83
C LEU A 22 -18.52 -16.24 17.48
N ILE A 23 -17.56 -17.13 17.79
CA ILE A 23 -16.14 -16.95 17.45
C ILE A 23 -15.96 -16.84 15.93
N SER A 24 -16.64 -17.69 15.14
CA SER A 24 -16.59 -17.63 13.68
C SER A 24 -17.13 -16.29 13.14
N ARG A 25 -18.21 -15.78 13.73
CA ARG A 25 -18.78 -14.47 13.36
C ARG A 25 -17.80 -13.34 13.69
N ILE A 26 -17.25 -13.32 14.90
CA ILE A 26 -16.29 -12.29 15.34
C ILE A 26 -15.03 -12.32 14.46
N SER A 27 -14.50 -13.51 14.16
CA SER A 27 -13.35 -13.69 13.28
C SER A 27 -13.64 -13.16 11.87
N LYS A 28 -14.77 -13.54 11.25
CA LYS A 28 -15.17 -13.03 9.92
C LYS A 28 -15.31 -11.51 9.92
N THR A 29 -15.89 -10.95 10.98
CA THR A 29 -16.03 -9.50 11.15
C THR A 29 -14.67 -8.81 11.26
N ALA A 30 -13.76 -9.33 12.08
CA ALA A 30 -12.40 -8.78 12.23
C ALA A 30 -11.61 -8.83 10.90
N THR A 31 -11.69 -9.94 10.16
CA THR A 31 -11.04 -10.06 8.85
C THR A 31 -11.62 -9.07 7.85
N LYS A 32 -12.94 -8.87 7.84
CA LYS A 32 -13.62 -7.88 6.98
C LYS A 32 -13.09 -6.46 7.25
N TYR A 33 -13.03 -6.05 8.51
CA TYR A 33 -12.54 -4.71 8.87
C TYR A 33 -11.05 -4.51 8.57
N CYS A 34 -10.21 -5.51 8.82
CA CYS A 34 -8.79 -5.46 8.49
C CYS A 34 -8.58 -5.26 6.97
N PHE A 35 -9.38 -5.96 6.17
CA PHE A 35 -9.34 -5.85 4.72
C PHE A 35 -9.81 -4.47 4.22
N LEU A 36 -10.93 -3.95 4.73
CA LEU A 36 -11.44 -2.61 4.40
C LEU A 36 -10.45 -1.50 4.81
N PHE A 37 -9.78 -1.65 5.95
CA PHE A 37 -8.76 -0.71 6.40
C PHE A 37 -7.56 -0.68 5.44
N LYS A 38 -7.07 -1.85 5.02
CA LYS A 38 -5.95 -1.96 4.07
C LYS A 38 -6.27 -1.27 2.74
N GLU A 39 -7.48 -1.44 2.22
CA GLU A 39 -7.89 -0.82 0.96
C GLU A 39 -8.08 0.69 1.08
N ASN A 40 -8.69 1.17 2.17
CA ASN A 40 -8.84 2.60 2.43
C ASN A 40 -7.47 3.29 2.61
N ALA A 41 -6.57 2.67 3.39
CA ALA A 41 -5.20 3.16 3.55
C ALA A 41 -4.45 3.19 2.21
N GLY A 42 -4.63 2.15 1.38
CA GLY A 42 -4.09 2.10 0.03
C GLY A 42 -4.63 3.22 -0.87
N PHE A 43 -5.94 3.48 -0.84
CA PHE A 43 -6.56 4.57 -1.59
C PHE A 43 -6.02 5.94 -1.18
N GLN A 44 -6.01 6.23 0.12
CA GLN A 44 -5.50 7.50 0.66
C GLN A 44 -4.02 7.72 0.33
N LEU A 45 -3.20 6.66 0.37
CA LEU A 45 -1.79 6.74 -0.03
C LEU A 45 -1.65 7.14 -1.50
N ARG A 46 -2.41 6.48 -2.40
CA ARG A 46 -2.37 6.77 -3.85
C ARG A 46 -2.83 8.18 -4.16
N GLN A 47 -3.88 8.66 -3.49
CA GLN A 47 -4.37 10.02 -3.63
C GLN A 47 -3.33 11.05 -3.17
N LYS A 48 -2.69 10.83 -2.00
CA LYS A 48 -1.61 11.69 -1.51
C LYS A 48 -0.43 11.74 -2.47
N LEU A 49 -0.02 10.59 -3.00
CA LEU A 49 1.07 10.48 -3.97
C LEU A 49 0.75 11.22 -5.27
N TRP A 50 -0.47 11.09 -5.78
CA TRP A 50 -0.91 11.80 -6.98
C TRP A 50 -0.98 13.31 -6.77
N SER A 51 -1.53 13.77 -5.64
CA SER A 51 -1.57 15.19 -5.29
C SER A 51 -0.17 15.80 -5.19
N LYS A 52 0.81 15.06 -4.66
CA LYS A 52 2.20 15.51 -4.54
C LYS A 52 3.06 15.25 -5.77
N LYS A 53 2.53 14.63 -6.83
CA LYS A 53 3.28 14.31 -8.06
C LYS A 53 3.94 15.54 -8.67
N ILE A 54 3.21 16.65 -8.75
CA ILE A 54 3.71 17.91 -9.34
C ILE A 54 4.90 18.44 -8.53
N LEU A 55 4.81 18.42 -7.20
CA LEU A 55 5.91 18.81 -6.32
C LEU A 55 7.12 17.88 -6.47
N ALA A 56 6.89 16.57 -6.61
CA ALA A 56 7.98 15.61 -6.83
C ALA A 56 8.71 15.87 -8.17
N ILE A 57 7.96 16.16 -9.24
CA ILE A 57 8.54 16.50 -10.55
C ILE A 57 9.35 17.80 -10.46
N LEU A 58 8.81 18.83 -9.80
CA LEU A 58 9.53 20.09 -9.57
C LEU A 58 10.83 19.87 -8.80
N PHE A 59 10.79 19.03 -7.76
CA PHE A 59 11.97 18.72 -6.96
C PHE A 59 13.04 18.02 -7.78
N VAL A 60 12.66 17.02 -8.58
CA VAL A 60 13.57 16.34 -9.51
C VAL A 60 14.21 17.34 -10.47
N LEU A 61 13.42 18.24 -11.06
CA LEU A 61 13.89 19.22 -12.03
C LEU A 61 14.90 20.20 -11.41
N ILE A 62 14.61 20.73 -10.22
CA ILE A 62 15.52 21.60 -9.47
C ILE A 62 16.82 20.86 -9.13
N PHE A 63 16.73 19.62 -8.67
CA PHE A 63 17.90 18.83 -8.25
C PHE A 63 18.79 18.43 -9.42
N THR A 64 18.19 18.13 -10.58
CA THR A 64 18.93 17.85 -11.81
C THR A 64 19.64 19.10 -12.31
N ILE A 65 18.96 20.24 -12.40
CA ILE A 65 19.59 21.50 -12.81
C ILE A 65 20.72 21.89 -11.84
N GLY A 66 20.46 21.78 -10.53
CA GLY A 66 21.45 22.06 -9.50
C GLY A 66 22.69 21.17 -9.63
N ASN A 67 22.51 19.86 -9.82
CA ASN A 67 23.63 18.95 -10.08
C ASN A 67 24.39 19.33 -11.34
N CYS A 68 23.69 19.59 -12.45
CA CYS A 68 24.35 20.00 -13.69
C CYS A 68 25.19 21.28 -13.52
N MET A 69 24.67 22.29 -12.81
CA MET A 69 25.40 23.53 -12.54
C MET A 69 26.63 23.29 -11.66
N VAL A 70 26.49 22.50 -10.60
CA VAL A 70 27.60 22.16 -9.70
C VAL A 70 28.66 21.36 -10.44
N THR A 71 28.28 20.33 -11.19
CA THR A 71 29.21 19.54 -11.99
C THR A 71 29.92 20.40 -13.04
N ALA A 72 29.20 21.27 -13.76
CA ALA A 72 29.80 22.14 -14.76
C ALA A 72 30.78 23.17 -14.17
N HIS A 73 30.53 23.64 -12.94
CA HIS A 73 31.38 24.64 -12.29
C HIS A 73 32.58 24.04 -11.55
N TYR A 74 32.43 22.87 -10.94
CA TYR A 74 33.45 22.29 -10.05
C TYR A 74 34.20 21.09 -10.64
N LEU A 75 33.62 20.37 -11.61
CA LEU A 75 34.29 19.27 -12.30
C LEU A 75 34.64 19.69 -13.73
N SER A 76 35.91 20.04 -13.93
CA SER A 76 36.47 20.35 -15.26
C SER A 76 36.52 19.14 -16.20
N SER A 77 36.45 17.93 -15.65
CA SER A 77 36.36 16.67 -16.39
C SER A 77 35.33 15.76 -15.72
N PHE A 78 34.26 15.44 -16.44
CA PHE A 78 33.24 14.49 -15.99
C PHE A 78 33.73 13.07 -16.29
N SER A 79 34.08 12.30 -15.26
CA SER A 79 34.38 10.88 -15.38
C SER A 79 33.23 10.07 -14.80
N PHE A 80 32.53 9.32 -15.65
CA PHE A 80 31.49 8.39 -15.22
C PHE A 80 32.13 7.09 -14.73
N GLU A 81 31.98 6.77 -13.45
CA GLU A 81 32.42 5.49 -12.90
C GLU A 81 31.26 4.52 -12.82
N LEU A 82 31.19 3.61 -13.81
CA LEU A 82 30.08 2.64 -13.95
C LEU A 82 29.77 1.89 -12.64
N LYS A 83 30.76 1.54 -11.81
CA LYS A 83 30.51 0.81 -10.55
C LYS A 83 29.79 1.65 -9.50
N ASN A 84 30.11 2.93 -9.38
CA ASN A 84 29.63 3.81 -8.32
C ASN A 84 28.37 4.57 -8.74
N ASP A 85 28.30 4.97 -10.01
CA ASP A 85 27.25 5.86 -10.50
C ASP A 85 26.03 5.11 -11.05
N MET A 86 26.22 3.89 -11.57
CA MET A 86 25.15 3.13 -12.24
C MET A 86 23.94 2.89 -11.33
N PHE A 87 24.15 2.57 -10.05
CA PHE A 87 23.03 2.35 -9.11
C PHE A 87 22.21 3.62 -8.89
N SER A 88 22.88 4.77 -8.78
CA SER A 88 22.26 6.08 -8.57
C SER A 88 21.39 6.48 -9.78
N TYR A 89 21.94 6.35 -10.99
CA TYR A 89 21.20 6.64 -12.22
C TYR A 89 20.06 5.64 -12.46
N LEU A 90 20.28 4.35 -12.19
CA LEU A 90 19.24 3.34 -12.33
C LEU A 90 18.08 3.59 -11.35
N ALA A 91 18.38 3.88 -10.09
CA ALA A 91 17.38 4.24 -9.09
C ALA A 91 16.61 5.50 -9.50
N PHE A 92 17.30 6.52 -9.99
CA PHE A 92 16.68 7.75 -10.49
C PHE A 92 15.71 7.50 -11.66
N ILE A 93 16.11 6.66 -12.62
CA ILE A 93 15.26 6.28 -13.76
C ILE A 93 14.02 5.52 -13.28
N ILE A 94 14.17 4.52 -12.41
CA ILE A 94 13.05 3.72 -11.89
C ILE A 94 12.06 4.60 -11.13
N LEU A 95 12.55 5.47 -10.26
CA LEU A 95 11.70 6.39 -9.48
C LEU A 95 10.98 7.40 -10.39
N SER A 96 11.66 7.90 -11.41
CA SER A 96 11.08 8.82 -12.39
C SER A 96 9.98 8.16 -13.21
N ILE A 97 10.22 6.94 -13.71
CA ILE A 97 9.21 6.14 -14.42
C ILE A 97 8.00 5.87 -13.52
N PHE A 98 8.22 5.48 -12.27
CA PHE A 98 7.16 5.27 -11.30
C PHE A 98 6.33 6.54 -11.09
N ALA A 99 6.98 7.68 -10.86
CA ALA A 99 6.30 8.95 -10.62
C ALA A 99 5.51 9.45 -11.85
N ILE A 100 6.06 9.33 -13.06
CA ILE A 100 5.47 9.89 -14.27
C ILE A 100 4.36 8.98 -14.82
N ILE A 101 4.64 7.68 -14.97
CA ILE A 101 3.80 6.73 -15.70
C ILE A 101 2.79 6.06 -14.77
N ILE A 102 3.24 5.56 -13.62
CA ILE A 102 2.41 4.74 -12.73
C ILE A 102 1.46 5.62 -11.91
N ILE A 103 1.94 6.74 -11.36
CA ILE A 103 1.09 7.67 -10.61
C ILE A 103 0.22 8.50 -11.57
N ASN A 104 -0.96 7.97 -11.89
CA ASN A 104 -1.95 8.63 -12.74
C ASN A 104 -3.38 8.47 -12.18
N ALA A 105 -4.35 9.20 -12.74
CA ALA A 105 -5.74 9.18 -12.26
C ALA A 105 -6.38 7.78 -12.36
N LYS A 106 -6.05 7.00 -13.39
CA LYS A 106 -6.56 5.62 -13.56
C LYS A 106 -6.05 4.70 -12.44
N TRP A 107 -4.81 4.85 -12.01
CA TRP A 107 -4.20 4.06 -10.93
C TRP A 107 -4.89 4.27 -9.57
N ILE A 108 -5.41 5.48 -9.32
CA ILE A 108 -6.25 5.78 -8.17
C ILE A 108 -7.64 5.19 -8.35
N LYS A 109 -8.23 5.40 -9.54
CA LYS A 109 -9.60 4.98 -9.88
C LYS A 109 -9.82 3.49 -9.66
N ILE A 110 -8.86 2.64 -10.03
CA ILE A 110 -8.96 1.19 -9.86
C ILE A 110 -9.15 0.76 -8.40
N VAL A 111 -8.57 1.49 -7.43
CA VAL A 111 -8.78 1.18 -6.00
C VAL A 111 -10.09 1.75 -5.51
N ALA A 112 -10.45 2.95 -5.98
CA ALA A 112 -11.73 3.55 -5.64
C ALA A 112 -12.91 2.68 -6.09
N GLU A 113 -12.86 2.14 -7.31
CA GLU A 113 -13.86 1.22 -7.86
C GLU A 113 -13.92 -0.07 -7.03
N LYS A 114 -12.78 -0.72 -6.78
CA LYS A 114 -12.74 -1.93 -5.95
C LYS A 114 -13.19 -1.73 -4.51
N TYR A 115 -13.03 -0.52 -3.97
CA TYR A 115 -13.50 -0.16 -2.66
C TYR A 115 -15.02 0.07 -2.67
N ALA A 116 -15.53 0.80 -3.67
CA ALA A 116 -16.95 1.06 -3.85
C ALA A 116 -17.76 -0.23 -4.08
N ASP A 117 -17.25 -1.18 -4.87
CA ASP A 117 -17.93 -2.46 -5.15
C ASP A 117 -18.15 -3.35 -3.89
N ARG A 118 -17.53 -3.01 -2.75
CA ARG A 118 -17.69 -3.75 -1.48
C ARG A 118 -18.66 -3.11 -0.48
N PHE A 119 -19.13 -1.90 -0.75
CA PHE A 119 -20.14 -1.20 0.05
C PHE A 119 -21.50 -1.28 -0.65
#